data_AF-A0AAJ1X0Y8-F1
#
_entry.id   AF-A0AAJ1X0Y8-F1
#
_cell.length_a   1.000
_cell.length_b   1.000
_cell.length_c   1.000
_cell.angle_alpha   90.00
_cell.angle_beta   90.00
_cell.angle_gamma   90.00
#
_symmetry.space_group_name_H-M   'P 1'
#
loop_
_entity.id
_entity.type
_entity.pdbx_description
1 polymer ?
#
loop_
_entity_poly.entity_id
_entity_poly.type
_entity_poly.pdbx_seq_one_letter_code
_entity_poly.pdbx_strand_id
1 'polypeptide(L)'
;MRRPALLIHLLKDPELEARASGVLVTSDASRVDGDGANGLWERLSSPRLLPTVLVDGSRHENAAAADYAAAESVGLAEVAHLNGGALAALAPQLAEIDARIPPGGAVLVWPDLTLRHKWWTSGNLHNLPGDLVRVVAPLSVRARGVNALARTAAAAERDERNRLFEERLHASETADMTATVATQAAQIQELTRQEAAWVEEIENLETQLEETQQLARQAEFWRYEAARLRDSTSNDDAEPAWSNLPRLTPSDITSLARDLERRTDRAISFTPRVARAWTRSRYPHVDAMESALVALAKAAEEYRASGAQTGGFPDDWFKTLHNLNMAGTDKGLRQTGEDTFTFEDTKYSREPHLKLDDVVSPNEVGRVYFALDSAQLRIIVDHVGLKLYGL
;
A
#
# COMPACT_ATOMS: atom_id res chain seq x y z
N MET A 1 -2.99 -13.80 16.64
CA MET A 1 -4.30 -14.44 16.41
C MET A 1 -4.16 -15.93 16.70
N ARG A 2 -5.03 -16.53 17.50
CA ARG A 2 -5.11 -17.99 17.70
C ARG A 2 -6.31 -18.53 16.93
N ARG A 3 -6.21 -19.79 16.48
CA ARG A 3 -7.26 -20.49 15.74
C ARG A 3 -8.57 -20.61 16.56
N PRO A 4 -9.76 -20.46 15.96
CA PRO A 4 -11.01 -20.73 16.67
C PRO A 4 -11.12 -22.22 17.02
N ALA A 5 -11.31 -22.54 18.29
CA ALA A 5 -11.35 -23.92 18.80
C ALA A 5 -12.39 -24.82 18.10
N LEU A 6 -13.49 -24.22 17.62
CA LEU A 6 -14.55 -24.91 16.88
C LEU A 6 -14.04 -25.63 15.62
N LEU A 7 -13.08 -25.03 14.90
CA LEU A 7 -12.57 -25.58 13.64
C LEU A 7 -11.70 -26.82 13.85
N ILE A 8 -11.09 -26.96 15.04
CA ILE A 8 -10.36 -28.16 15.45
C ILE A 8 -11.33 -29.30 15.74
N HIS A 9 -12.45 -29.01 16.40
CA HIS A 9 -13.45 -30.03 16.72
C HIS A 9 -14.13 -30.56 15.46
N LEU A 10 -14.46 -29.68 14.49
CA LEU A 10 -15.07 -30.08 13.23
C LEU A 10 -14.17 -30.99 12.38
N LEU A 11 -12.86 -30.75 12.37
CA LEU A 11 -11.91 -31.53 11.56
C LEU A 11 -11.43 -32.83 12.22
N LYS A 12 -11.75 -33.03 13.49
CA LYS A 12 -11.51 -34.31 14.19
C LYS A 12 -12.60 -35.33 13.92
N ASP A 13 -13.73 -34.91 13.37
CA ASP A 13 -14.83 -35.79 13.03
C ASP A 13 -14.55 -36.44 11.65
N PRO A 14 -14.33 -37.77 11.59
CA PRO A 14 -14.04 -38.45 10.33
C PRO A 14 -15.23 -38.47 9.35
N GLU A 15 -16.45 -38.14 9.81
CA GLU A 15 -17.64 -38.08 8.95
C GLU A 15 -17.83 -36.70 8.29
N LEU A 16 -17.04 -35.69 8.67
CA LEU A 16 -17.17 -34.32 8.18
C LEU A 16 -16.07 -33.95 7.18
N GLU A 17 -16.45 -33.68 5.93
CA GLU A 17 -15.57 -33.06 4.94
C GLU A 17 -15.64 -31.53 5.01
N ALA A 18 -14.55 -30.89 5.42
CA ALA A 18 -14.43 -29.44 5.33
C ALA A 18 -13.78 -29.03 4.01
N ARG A 19 -14.39 -28.10 3.27
CA ARG A 19 -13.84 -27.54 2.04
C ARG A 19 -13.70 -26.02 2.13
N ALA A 20 -12.59 -25.50 1.64
CA ALA A 20 -12.35 -24.06 1.51
C ALA A 20 -12.04 -23.74 0.05
N SER A 21 -12.90 -22.92 -0.59
CA SER A 21 -12.76 -22.59 -2.02
C SER A 21 -12.75 -23.82 -2.95
N GLY A 22 -13.50 -24.87 -2.58
CA GLY A 22 -13.56 -26.14 -3.31
C GLY A 22 -12.46 -27.16 -2.97
N VAL A 23 -11.42 -26.72 -2.24
CA VAL A 23 -10.29 -27.56 -1.82
C VAL A 23 -10.62 -28.24 -0.49
N LEU A 24 -10.37 -29.55 -0.38
CA LEU A 24 -10.48 -30.29 0.87
C LEU A 24 -9.45 -29.76 1.87
N VAL A 25 -9.91 -29.46 3.08
CA VAL A 25 -9.05 -28.87 4.11
C VAL A 25 -8.75 -29.92 5.17
N THR A 26 -7.46 -30.17 5.39
CA THR A 26 -6.95 -31.10 6.41
C THR A 26 -6.17 -30.34 7.48
N SER A 27 -6.05 -30.93 8.68
CA SER A 27 -5.16 -30.42 9.73
C SER A 27 -3.71 -30.85 9.55
N ASP A 28 -3.46 -31.80 8.67
CA ASP A 28 -2.18 -32.48 8.54
C ASP A 28 -1.49 -32.05 7.24
N ALA A 29 -0.15 -32.01 7.25
CA ALA A 29 0.61 -31.68 6.06
C ALA A 29 0.55 -32.84 5.05
N SER A 30 0.32 -32.51 3.78
CA SER A 30 0.35 -33.51 2.71
C SER A 30 1.78 -33.98 2.47
N ARG A 31 2.01 -35.29 2.47
CA ARG A 31 3.34 -35.85 2.19
C ARG A 31 3.46 -36.09 0.69
N VAL A 32 4.49 -35.51 0.08
CA VAL A 32 4.71 -35.60 -1.37
C VAL A 32 6.04 -36.27 -1.65
N ASP A 33 5.99 -37.31 -2.46
CA ASP A 33 7.15 -38.04 -2.96
C ASP A 33 7.48 -37.69 -4.42
N GLY A 34 8.51 -38.32 -4.98
CA GLY A 34 8.97 -38.05 -6.34
C GLY A 34 7.87 -38.26 -7.38
N ASP A 35 7.03 -39.28 -7.21
CA ASP A 35 5.94 -39.59 -8.14
C ASP A 35 4.79 -38.57 -8.01
N GLY A 36 4.54 -38.07 -6.79
CA GLY A 36 3.55 -37.02 -6.51
C GLY A 36 3.95 -35.60 -6.91
N ALA A 37 5.21 -35.39 -7.33
CA ALA A 37 5.74 -34.06 -7.67
C ALA A 37 4.95 -33.37 -8.81
N ASN A 38 4.67 -34.09 -9.89
CA ASN A 38 3.94 -33.53 -11.04
C ASN A 38 2.52 -33.11 -10.66
N GLY A 39 1.82 -33.95 -9.89
CA GLY A 39 0.48 -33.62 -9.39
C GLY A 39 0.48 -32.45 -8.41
N LEU A 40 1.55 -32.26 -7.63
CA LEU A 40 1.70 -31.04 -6.83
C LEU A 40 1.92 -29.80 -7.72
N TRP A 41 2.75 -29.89 -8.75
CA TRP A 41 3.01 -28.76 -9.66
C TRP A 41 1.77 -28.33 -10.45
N GLU A 42 1.00 -29.28 -10.98
CA GLU A 42 -0.29 -29.00 -11.64
C GLU A 42 -1.26 -28.29 -10.71
N ARG A 43 -1.30 -28.71 -9.43
CA ARG A 43 -2.07 -28.02 -8.39
C ARG A 43 -1.55 -26.60 -8.20
N LEU A 44 -0.26 -26.40 -7.90
CA LEU A 44 0.34 -25.07 -7.70
C LEU A 44 0.06 -24.11 -8.87
N SER A 45 0.00 -24.64 -10.10
CA SER A 45 -0.27 -23.87 -11.32
C SER A 45 -1.76 -23.58 -11.58
N SER A 46 -2.66 -24.10 -10.73
CA SER A 46 -4.11 -23.95 -10.90
C SER A 46 -4.61 -22.63 -10.30
N PRO A 47 -5.41 -21.82 -11.03
CA PRO A 47 -5.82 -20.46 -10.64
C PRO A 47 -6.83 -20.37 -9.47
N ARG A 48 -7.08 -21.48 -8.75
CA ARG A 48 -8.16 -21.59 -7.74
C ARG A 48 -7.69 -22.04 -6.36
N LEU A 49 -6.40 -22.06 -6.08
CA LEU A 49 -5.91 -22.66 -4.84
C LEU A 49 -5.71 -21.69 -3.68
N LEU A 50 -5.73 -22.28 -2.49
CA LEU A 50 -5.08 -21.72 -1.32
C LEU A 50 -3.57 -21.58 -1.62
N PRO A 51 -2.90 -20.57 -1.04
CA PRO A 51 -1.44 -20.55 -0.99
C PRO A 51 -0.91 -21.88 -0.43
N THR A 52 0.21 -22.37 -0.96
CA THR A 52 0.79 -23.65 -0.55
C THR A 52 2.17 -23.43 0.06
N VAL A 53 2.38 -23.91 1.28
CA VAL A 53 3.70 -23.95 1.91
C VAL A 53 4.36 -25.26 1.58
N LEU A 54 5.52 -25.21 0.94
CA LEU A 54 6.37 -26.36 0.68
C LEU A 54 7.48 -26.40 1.72
N VAL A 55 7.56 -27.48 2.49
CA VAL A 55 8.57 -27.68 3.53
C VAL A 55 9.54 -28.76 3.06
N ASP A 56 10.85 -28.47 3.17
CA ASP A 56 11.90 -29.45 2.91
C ASP A 56 11.84 -30.56 3.98
N GLY A 57 11.47 -31.76 3.53
CA GLY A 57 11.36 -32.96 4.36
C GLY A 57 12.60 -33.83 4.41
N SER A 58 13.76 -33.32 3.99
CA SER A 58 15.05 -34.01 4.15
C SER A 58 15.43 -34.26 5.61
N ARG A 59 14.81 -33.54 6.56
CA ARG A 59 15.03 -33.72 8.01
C ARG A 59 13.73 -34.06 8.74
N HIS A 60 13.80 -35.05 9.63
CA HIS A 60 12.65 -35.45 10.45
C HIS A 60 12.09 -34.33 11.34
N GLU A 61 12.94 -33.41 11.81
CA GLU A 61 12.53 -32.26 12.62
C GLU A 61 11.59 -31.30 11.86
N ASN A 62 11.67 -31.28 10.53
CA ASN A 62 10.84 -30.41 9.70
C ASN A 62 9.42 -30.96 9.51
N ALA A 63 9.21 -32.27 9.68
CA ALA A 63 7.88 -32.87 9.60
C ALA A 63 6.95 -32.36 10.70
N ALA A 64 7.44 -32.28 11.94
CA ALA A 64 6.67 -31.75 13.06
C ALA A 64 6.33 -30.25 12.86
N ALA A 65 7.26 -29.47 12.29
CA ALA A 65 7.01 -28.07 11.96
C ALA A 65 5.96 -27.92 10.84
N ALA A 66 6.00 -28.80 9.83
CA ALA A 66 5.02 -28.83 8.75
C ALA A 66 3.62 -29.20 9.27
N ASP A 67 3.50 -30.25 10.10
CA ASP A 67 2.23 -30.67 10.70
C ASP A 67 1.67 -29.58 11.62
N TYR A 68 2.53 -28.93 12.41
CA TYR A 68 2.11 -27.81 13.26
C TYR A 68 1.68 -26.59 12.43
N ALA A 69 2.39 -26.27 11.35
CA ALA A 69 1.98 -25.20 10.44
C ALA A 69 0.67 -25.53 9.72
N ALA A 70 0.46 -26.78 9.29
CA ALA A 70 -0.79 -27.24 8.69
C ALA A 70 -1.95 -27.07 9.68
N ALA A 71 -1.75 -27.50 10.93
CA ALA A 71 -2.74 -27.36 11.98
C ALA A 71 -3.06 -25.88 12.32
N GLU A 72 -2.11 -24.96 12.26
CA GLU A 72 -2.40 -23.54 12.54
C GLU A 72 -2.99 -22.80 11.33
N SER A 73 -2.72 -23.26 10.11
CA SER A 73 -3.12 -22.59 8.86
C SER A 73 -4.26 -23.27 8.09
N VAL A 74 -4.97 -24.19 8.72
CA VAL A 74 -6.12 -24.88 8.13
C VAL A 74 -7.10 -23.90 7.48
N GLY A 75 -7.34 -24.14 6.19
CA GLY A 75 -8.28 -23.37 5.38
C GLY A 75 -7.75 -22.00 4.95
N LEU A 76 -6.53 -21.65 5.37
CA LEU A 76 -5.78 -20.47 4.97
C LEU A 76 -4.68 -20.84 3.96
N ALA A 77 -3.95 -21.93 4.19
CA ALA A 77 -2.93 -22.44 3.31
C ALA A 77 -2.94 -23.98 3.27
N GLU A 78 -2.52 -24.58 2.16
CA GLU A 78 -2.10 -25.99 2.13
C GLU A 78 -0.65 -26.08 2.60
N VAL A 79 -0.29 -27.13 3.33
CA VAL A 79 1.11 -27.37 3.71
C VAL A 79 1.51 -28.73 3.17
N ALA A 80 2.57 -28.77 2.37
CA ALA A 80 3.11 -29.96 1.78
C ALA A 80 4.54 -30.20 2.28
N HIS A 81 4.80 -31.41 2.76
CA HIS A 81 6.10 -31.88 3.19
C HIS A 81 6.74 -32.71 2.08
N LEU A 82 7.82 -32.20 1.50
CA LEU A 82 8.47 -32.77 0.31
C LEU A 82 9.61 -33.69 0.71
N ASN A 83 9.61 -34.95 0.26
CA ASN A 83 10.80 -35.78 0.40
C ASN A 83 11.90 -35.37 -0.60
N GLY A 84 13.10 -35.94 -0.46
CA GLY A 84 14.24 -35.60 -1.33
C GLY A 84 13.98 -35.84 -2.83
N GLY A 85 13.18 -36.85 -3.18
CA GLY A 85 12.79 -37.13 -4.57
C GLY A 85 11.85 -36.05 -5.14
N ALA A 86 10.82 -35.67 -4.38
CA ALA A 86 9.91 -34.58 -4.74
C ALA A 86 10.64 -33.24 -4.87
N LEU A 87 11.54 -32.95 -3.92
CA LEU A 87 12.36 -31.73 -3.92
C LEU A 87 13.22 -31.64 -5.19
N ALA A 88 13.89 -32.73 -5.56
CA ALA A 88 14.70 -32.79 -6.77
C ALA A 88 13.86 -32.65 -8.05
N ALA A 89 12.69 -33.30 -8.09
CA ALA A 89 11.79 -33.26 -9.24
C ALA A 89 11.16 -31.87 -9.47
N LEU A 90 10.90 -31.11 -8.40
CA LEU A 90 10.28 -29.78 -8.45
C LEU A 90 11.29 -28.63 -8.56
N ALA A 91 12.57 -28.88 -8.26
CA ALA A 91 13.58 -27.84 -8.22
C ALA A 91 13.69 -26.98 -9.51
N PRO A 92 13.62 -27.56 -10.74
CA PRO A 92 13.64 -26.76 -11.96
C PRO A 92 12.45 -25.79 -12.06
N GLN A 93 11.23 -26.28 -11.86
CA GLN A 93 10.02 -25.48 -11.98
C GLN A 93 9.94 -24.40 -10.89
N LEU A 94 10.31 -24.74 -9.65
CA LEU A 94 10.37 -23.77 -8.55
C LEU A 94 11.43 -22.68 -8.80
N ALA A 95 12.51 -23.00 -9.53
CA ALA A 95 13.51 -22.01 -9.89
C ALA A 95 13.01 -21.01 -10.95
N GLU A 96 12.10 -21.41 -11.84
CA GLU A 96 11.52 -20.53 -12.87
C GLU A 96 10.64 -19.42 -12.26
N ILE A 97 10.00 -19.71 -11.12
CA ILE A 97 9.11 -18.77 -10.41
C ILE A 97 9.79 -18.09 -9.19
N ASP A 98 11.11 -18.21 -9.04
CA ASP A 98 11.86 -17.69 -7.87
C ASP A 98 11.34 -18.21 -6.51
N ALA A 99 10.89 -19.47 -6.46
CA ALA A 99 10.36 -20.16 -5.28
C ALA A 99 11.30 -21.27 -4.76
N ARG A 100 12.62 -21.10 -4.88
CA ARG A 100 13.58 -22.12 -4.44
C ARG A 100 13.47 -22.36 -2.94
N ILE A 101 13.36 -23.63 -2.54
CA ILE A 101 13.28 -24.04 -1.14
C ILE A 101 14.69 -24.05 -0.56
N PRO A 102 14.99 -23.24 0.49
CA PRO A 102 16.28 -23.31 1.16
C PRO A 102 16.50 -24.71 1.79
N PRO A 103 17.74 -25.23 1.84
CA PRO A 103 18.03 -26.50 2.49
C PRO A 103 17.55 -26.51 3.96
N GLY A 104 16.73 -27.50 4.30
CA GLY A 104 16.08 -27.63 5.60
C GLY A 104 15.04 -26.54 5.91
N GLY A 105 14.61 -25.77 4.92
CA GLY A 105 13.71 -24.62 5.05
C GLY A 105 12.32 -24.86 4.47
N ALA A 106 11.61 -23.78 4.19
CA ALA A 106 10.29 -23.81 3.56
C ALA A 106 10.08 -22.60 2.62
N VAL A 107 9.10 -22.69 1.73
CA VAL A 107 8.65 -21.58 0.88
C VAL A 107 7.12 -21.54 0.79
N LEU A 108 6.54 -20.35 0.79
CA LEU A 108 5.12 -20.10 0.55
C LEU A 108 4.93 -19.72 -0.90
N VAL A 109 4.30 -20.61 -1.66
CA VAL A 109 3.93 -20.41 -3.06
C VAL A 109 2.54 -19.80 -3.12
N TRP A 110 2.43 -18.67 -3.83
CA TRP A 110 1.17 -17.98 -4.06
C TRP A 110 0.45 -18.59 -5.27
N PRO A 111 -0.89 -18.55 -5.32
CA PRO A 111 -1.63 -19.00 -6.50
C PRO A 111 -1.29 -18.21 -7.78
N ASP A 112 -0.93 -16.94 -7.61
CA ASP A 112 -0.31 -16.15 -8.67
C ASP A 112 1.21 -16.35 -8.61
N LEU A 113 1.71 -17.18 -9.53
CA LEU A 113 3.13 -17.55 -9.64
C LEU A 113 4.04 -16.40 -10.09
N THR A 114 3.48 -15.26 -10.49
CA THR A 114 4.28 -14.05 -10.80
C THR A 114 4.69 -13.28 -9.54
N LEU A 115 4.08 -13.59 -8.39
CA LEU A 115 4.34 -12.91 -7.14
C LEU A 115 5.60 -13.45 -6.46
N ARG A 116 6.30 -12.57 -5.74
CA ARG A 116 7.44 -13.00 -4.93
C ARG A 116 7.00 -13.94 -3.79
N HIS A 117 7.64 -15.09 -3.71
CA HIS A 117 7.37 -16.12 -2.73
C HIS A 117 8.19 -15.92 -1.45
N LYS A 118 7.55 -16.06 -0.29
CA LYS A 118 8.22 -15.90 1.01
C LYS A 118 8.90 -17.21 1.39
N TRP A 119 10.14 -17.17 1.83
CA TRP A 119 10.90 -18.34 2.28
C TRP A 119 11.34 -18.25 3.74
N TRP A 120 11.58 -19.42 4.31
CA TRP A 120 12.11 -19.63 5.65
C TRP A 120 13.34 -20.53 5.53
N THR A 121 14.38 -20.22 6.29
CA THR A 121 15.57 -21.07 6.43
C THR A 121 15.36 -22.06 7.57
N SER A 122 16.23 -23.06 7.65
CA SER A 122 16.25 -23.98 8.80
C SER A 122 16.36 -23.26 10.15
N GLY A 123 17.02 -22.09 10.21
CA GLY A 123 17.20 -21.33 11.45
C GLY A 123 15.93 -20.62 11.94
N ASN A 124 14.96 -20.33 11.07
CA ASN A 124 13.74 -19.62 11.42
C ASN A 124 12.45 -20.41 11.17
N LEU A 125 12.56 -21.69 10.78
CA LEU A 125 11.42 -22.56 10.48
C LEU A 125 10.47 -22.74 11.68
N HIS A 126 10.98 -22.66 12.92
CA HIS A 126 10.15 -22.68 14.13
C HIS A 126 9.12 -21.55 14.22
N ASN A 127 9.36 -20.42 13.52
CA ASN A 127 8.42 -19.29 13.46
C ASN A 127 7.37 -19.45 12.35
N LEU A 128 7.49 -20.47 11.50
CA LEU A 128 6.64 -20.69 10.32
C LEU A 128 5.15 -20.55 10.62
N PRO A 129 4.55 -21.20 11.65
CA PRO A 129 3.11 -21.13 11.88
C PRO A 129 2.63 -19.70 12.19
N GLY A 130 3.32 -19.00 13.08
CA GLY A 130 2.96 -17.62 13.45
C GLY A 130 3.14 -16.64 12.30
N ASP A 131 4.24 -16.78 11.55
CA ASP A 131 4.51 -16.00 10.35
C ASP A 131 3.49 -16.26 9.24
N LEU A 132 3.11 -17.53 9.04
CA LEU A 132 2.17 -17.96 8.01
C LEU A 132 0.77 -17.41 8.29
N VAL A 133 0.28 -17.53 9.53
CA VAL A 133 -1.00 -16.94 9.94
C VAL A 133 -0.97 -15.42 9.75
N ARG A 134 0.11 -14.74 10.15
CA ARG A 134 0.23 -13.28 9.99
C ARG A 134 0.21 -12.85 8.53
N VAL A 135 0.80 -13.63 7.63
CA VAL A 135 0.88 -13.32 6.19
C VAL A 135 -0.44 -13.65 5.47
N VAL A 136 -1.05 -14.80 5.77
CA VAL A 136 -2.17 -15.32 4.98
C VAL A 136 -3.54 -14.91 5.55
N ALA A 137 -3.68 -14.71 6.86
CA ALA A 137 -4.97 -14.36 7.47
C ALA A 137 -5.56 -13.03 6.95
N PRO A 138 -4.79 -11.93 6.79
CA PRO A 138 -5.34 -10.69 6.25
C PRO A 138 -5.79 -10.86 4.79
N LEU A 139 -5.06 -11.66 4.01
CA LEU A 139 -5.36 -11.91 2.60
C LEU A 139 -6.59 -12.80 2.42
N SER A 140 -6.80 -13.77 3.32
CA SER A 140 -7.98 -14.64 3.29
C SER A 140 -9.27 -13.86 3.58
N VAL A 141 -9.23 -12.88 4.49
CA VAL A 141 -10.35 -11.97 4.77
C VAL A 141 -10.65 -11.11 3.54
N ARG A 142 -9.62 -10.61 2.85
CA ARG A 142 -9.80 -9.78 1.64
C ARG A 142 -10.33 -10.58 0.45
N ALA A 143 -9.88 -11.83 0.27
CA ALA A 143 -10.30 -12.71 -0.82
C ALA A 143 -11.70 -13.31 -0.62
N ARG A 144 -12.14 -13.51 0.63
CA ARG A 144 -13.40 -14.20 0.95
C ARG A 144 -14.48 -13.31 1.55
N GLY A 145 -14.14 -12.08 1.94
CA GLY A 145 -15.03 -11.18 2.69
C GLY A 145 -15.28 -11.64 4.13
N VAL A 146 -16.01 -10.83 4.90
CA VAL A 146 -16.35 -11.14 6.30
C VAL A 146 -17.32 -12.32 6.36
N ASN A 147 -16.98 -13.33 7.18
CA ASN A 147 -17.69 -14.60 7.37
C ASN A 147 -19.22 -14.43 7.46
N ALA A 148 -19.93 -14.88 6.43
CA ALA A 148 -21.39 -14.78 6.33
C ALA A 148 -22.10 -15.54 7.45
N LEU A 149 -21.60 -16.72 7.85
CA LEU A 149 -22.17 -17.50 8.95
C LEU A 149 -22.00 -16.81 10.30
N ALA A 150 -20.87 -16.13 10.52
CA ALA A 150 -20.66 -15.32 11.72
C ALA A 150 -21.62 -14.12 11.77
N ARG A 151 -21.90 -13.47 10.62
CA ARG A 151 -22.92 -12.42 10.55
C ARG A 151 -24.32 -12.95 10.83
N THR A 152 -24.67 -14.10 10.26
CA THR A 152 -25.97 -14.75 10.50
C THR A 152 -26.13 -15.17 11.96
N ALA A 153 -25.08 -15.72 12.59
CA ALA A 153 -25.09 -16.08 14.01
C ALA A 153 -25.25 -14.83 14.91
N ALA A 154 -24.50 -13.76 14.61
CA ALA A 154 -24.62 -12.50 15.36
C ALA A 154 -26.00 -11.84 15.20
N ALA A 155 -26.61 -11.96 14.00
CA ALA A 155 -27.99 -11.52 13.76
C ALA A 155 -28.99 -12.34 14.57
N ALA A 156 -28.88 -13.68 14.55
CA ALA A 156 -29.74 -14.56 15.32
C ALA A 156 -29.62 -14.33 16.84
N GLU A 157 -28.43 -14.07 17.36
CA GLU A 157 -28.23 -13.69 18.76
C GLU A 157 -28.87 -12.33 19.11
N ARG A 158 -28.85 -11.36 18.18
CA ARG A 158 -29.57 -10.09 18.36
C ARG A 158 -31.08 -10.31 18.37
N ASP A 159 -31.60 -11.10 17.44
CA ASP A 159 -33.03 -11.38 17.34
C ASP A 159 -33.53 -12.10 18.59
N GLU A 160 -32.79 -13.08 19.11
CA GLU A 160 -33.16 -13.78 20.34
C GLU A 160 -33.09 -12.87 21.57
N ARG A 161 -32.08 -11.99 21.68
CA ARG A 161 -32.03 -10.97 22.74
C ARG A 161 -33.21 -10.01 22.66
N ASN A 162 -33.56 -9.55 21.45
CA ASN A 162 -34.68 -8.65 21.23
C ASN A 162 -36.00 -9.31 21.61
N ARG A 163 -36.18 -10.59 21.24
CA ARG A 163 -37.36 -11.38 21.61
C ARG A 163 -37.48 -11.57 23.12
N LEU A 164 -36.40 -11.97 23.79
CA LEU A 164 -36.37 -12.09 25.26
C LEU A 164 -36.64 -10.75 25.96
N PHE A 165 -36.29 -9.63 25.32
CA PHE A 165 -36.61 -8.30 25.82
C PHE A 165 -38.09 -7.96 25.65
N GLU A 166 -38.67 -8.17 24.46
CA GLU A 166 -40.10 -7.97 24.20
C GLU A 166 -40.96 -8.81 25.15
N GLU A 167 -40.55 -10.06 25.42
CA GLU A 167 -41.20 -10.94 26.39
C GLU A 167 -41.15 -10.36 27.83
N ARG A 168 -40.02 -9.78 28.25
CA ARG A 168 -39.90 -9.11 29.56
C ARG A 168 -40.72 -7.82 29.63
N LEU A 169 -40.76 -7.05 28.54
CA LEU A 169 -41.51 -5.81 28.46
C LEU A 169 -43.02 -6.10 28.56
N HIS A 170 -43.53 -7.07 27.81
CA HIS A 170 -44.93 -7.50 27.91
C HIS A 170 -45.27 -8.09 29.29
N ALA A 171 -44.38 -8.88 29.89
CA ALA A 171 -44.58 -9.36 31.27
C ALA A 171 -44.59 -8.21 32.30
N SER A 172 -43.83 -7.14 32.04
CA SER A 172 -43.76 -5.94 32.87
C SER A 172 -44.96 -5.02 32.70
N GLU A 173 -45.57 -4.94 31.51
CA GLU A 173 -46.78 -4.15 31.26
C GLU A 173 -48.01 -4.66 32.04
N THR A 174 -48.03 -5.96 32.35
CA THR A 174 -49.01 -6.56 33.27
C THR A 174 -48.68 -6.35 34.75
N ALA A 175 -47.52 -5.78 35.07
CA ALA A 175 -47.05 -5.47 36.41
C ALA A 175 -46.96 -3.94 36.65
N ASP A 176 -46.75 -3.56 37.91
CA ASP A 176 -46.74 -2.17 38.38
C ASP A 176 -45.75 -1.26 37.60
N MET A 177 -46.11 0.02 37.40
CA MET A 177 -45.41 0.99 36.54
C MET A 177 -43.91 1.11 36.86
N THR A 178 -43.56 0.89 38.13
CA THR A 178 -42.20 0.90 38.65
C THR A 178 -41.30 -0.18 38.02
N ALA A 179 -41.86 -1.36 37.69
CA ALA A 179 -41.13 -2.45 37.04
C ALA A 179 -40.81 -2.14 35.57
N THR A 180 -41.71 -1.42 34.88
CA THR A 180 -41.53 -1.00 33.49
C THR A 180 -40.43 0.04 33.36
N VAL A 181 -40.40 1.02 34.27
CA VAL A 181 -39.32 2.03 34.31
C VAL A 181 -37.96 1.39 34.60
N ALA A 182 -37.88 0.41 35.49
CA ALA A 182 -36.64 -0.30 35.79
C ALA A 182 -36.12 -1.11 34.58
N THR A 183 -37.02 -1.79 33.86
CA THR A 183 -36.70 -2.54 32.63
C THR A 183 -36.18 -1.62 31.53
N GLN A 184 -36.83 -0.46 31.34
CA GLN A 184 -36.40 0.55 30.36
C GLN A 184 -35.08 1.23 30.74
N ALA A 185 -34.82 1.49 32.02
CA ALA A 185 -33.55 2.05 32.48
C ALA A 185 -32.38 1.09 32.22
N ALA A 186 -32.58 -0.22 32.42
CA ALA A 186 -31.59 -1.23 32.08
C ALA A 186 -31.31 -1.30 30.57
N GLN A 187 -32.35 -1.14 29.73
CA GLN A 187 -32.23 -1.08 28.27
C GLN A 187 -31.36 0.10 27.82
N ILE A 188 -31.64 1.30 28.34
CA ILE A 188 -30.87 2.50 27.99
C ILE A 188 -29.41 2.30 28.37
N GLN A 189 -29.14 1.76 29.55
CA GLN A 189 -27.77 1.55 30.03
C GLN A 189 -27.01 0.50 29.20
N GLU A 190 -27.68 -0.54 28.74
CA GLU A 190 -27.12 -1.55 27.85
C GLU A 190 -26.83 -0.97 26.45
N LEU A 191 -27.78 -0.24 25.88
CA LEU A 191 -27.61 0.41 24.57
C LEU A 191 -26.50 1.45 24.59
N THR A 192 -26.41 2.27 25.65
CA THR A 192 -25.30 3.22 25.82
C THR A 192 -23.95 2.52 25.92
N ARG A 193 -23.88 1.36 26.58
CA ARG A 193 -22.62 0.58 26.65
C ARG A 193 -22.24 0.02 25.28
N GLN A 194 -23.22 -0.45 24.51
CA GLN A 194 -22.99 -0.93 23.15
C GLN A 194 -22.55 0.20 22.22
N GLU A 195 -23.21 1.36 22.28
CA GLU A 195 -22.83 2.55 21.52
C GLU A 195 -21.38 2.96 21.80
N ALA A 196 -20.99 3.01 23.08
CA ALA A 196 -19.60 3.30 23.45
C ALA A 196 -18.60 2.28 22.86
N ALA A 197 -18.93 0.99 22.89
CA ALA A 197 -18.09 -0.06 22.30
C ALA A 197 -18.01 0.05 20.76
N TRP A 198 -19.09 0.45 20.08
CA TRP A 198 -19.07 0.68 18.63
C TRP A 198 -18.25 1.90 18.25
N VAL A 199 -18.30 2.97 19.04
CA VAL A 199 -17.48 4.17 18.84
C VAL A 199 -15.99 3.81 18.97
N GLU A 200 -15.61 3.09 20.02
CA GLU A 200 -14.23 2.64 20.22
C GLU A 200 -13.74 1.73 19.07
N GLU A 201 -14.59 0.82 18.59
CA GLU A 201 -14.25 -0.06 17.46
C GLU A 201 -14.10 0.74 16.15
N ILE A 202 -14.93 1.75 15.90
CA ILE A 202 -14.79 2.64 14.74
C ILE A 202 -13.46 3.40 14.79
N GLU A 203 -13.11 4.00 15.93
CA GLU A 203 -11.84 4.73 16.10
C GLU A 203 -10.62 3.81 15.88
N ASN A 204 -10.69 2.57 16.37
CA ASN A 204 -9.65 1.56 16.17
C ASN A 204 -9.55 1.14 14.69
N LEU A 205 -10.68 0.95 14.01
CA LEU A 205 -10.72 0.62 12.58
C LEU A 205 -10.21 1.78 11.70
N GLU A 206 -10.53 3.02 12.05
CA GLU A 206 -9.99 4.21 11.38
C GLU A 206 -8.47 4.28 11.53
N THR A 207 -7.96 4.05 12.73
CA THR A 207 -6.50 3.98 13.00
C THR A 207 -5.83 2.89 12.17
N GLN A 208 -6.41 1.67 12.13
CA GLN A 208 -5.87 0.57 11.32
C GLN A 208 -5.95 0.85 9.82
N LEU A 209 -6.99 1.56 9.36
CA LEU A 209 -7.11 1.99 7.98
C LEU A 209 -6.00 2.99 7.61
N GLU A 210 -5.71 3.94 8.49
CA GLU A 210 -4.61 4.89 8.29
C GLU A 210 -3.25 4.18 8.24
N GLU A 211 -2.99 3.26 9.17
CA GLU A 211 -1.75 2.46 9.18
C GLU A 211 -1.59 1.60 7.92
N THR A 212 -2.65 0.93 7.48
CA THR A 212 -2.61 0.11 6.26
C THR A 212 -2.42 0.96 5.01
N GLN A 213 -3.02 2.15 4.95
CA GLN A 213 -2.76 3.10 3.89
C GLN A 213 -1.31 3.60 3.91
N GLN A 214 -0.74 3.88 5.09
CA GLN A 214 0.68 4.24 5.21
C GLN A 214 1.60 3.11 4.72
N LEU A 215 1.33 1.87 5.10
CA LEU A 215 2.11 0.71 4.64
C LEU A 215 1.97 0.48 3.13
N ALA A 216 0.78 0.67 2.56
CA ALA A 216 0.57 0.61 1.12
C ALA A 216 1.41 1.66 0.38
N ARG A 217 1.42 2.92 0.88
CA ARG A 217 2.27 4.00 0.34
C ARG A 217 3.76 3.65 0.41
N GLN A 218 4.23 3.11 1.54
CA GLN A 218 5.62 2.66 1.68
C GLN A 218 5.95 1.51 0.72
N ALA A 219 5.04 0.56 0.53
CA ALA A 219 5.26 -0.55 -0.40
C ALA A 219 5.32 -0.09 -1.85
N GLU A 220 4.48 0.87 -2.26
CA GLU A 220 4.56 1.50 -3.58
C GLU A 220 5.87 2.27 -3.77
N PHE A 221 6.29 3.04 -2.78
CA PHE A 221 7.60 3.71 -2.78
C PHE A 221 8.74 2.71 -2.99
N TRP A 222 8.79 1.62 -2.23
CA TRP A 222 9.85 0.61 -2.37
C TRP A 222 9.76 -0.18 -3.67
N ARG A 223 8.56 -0.39 -4.23
CA ARG A 223 8.40 -1.01 -5.56
C ARG A 223 8.95 -0.10 -6.65
N TYR A 224 8.61 1.19 -6.57
CA TYR A 224 9.14 2.19 -7.48
C TYR A 224 10.66 2.29 -7.37
N GLU A 225 11.20 2.39 -6.15
CA GLU A 225 12.65 2.46 -5.91
C GLU A 225 13.38 1.19 -6.39
N ALA A 226 12.79 0.01 -6.19
CA ALA A 226 13.34 -1.24 -6.69
C ALA A 226 13.28 -1.35 -8.22
N ALA A 227 12.22 -0.84 -8.86
CA ALA A 227 12.12 -0.76 -10.32
C ALA A 227 13.18 0.21 -10.87
N ARG A 228 13.33 1.39 -10.24
CA ARG A 228 14.36 2.39 -10.56
C ARG A 228 15.76 1.80 -10.46
N LEU A 229 16.05 1.07 -9.38
CA LEU A 229 17.36 0.42 -9.22
C LEU A 229 17.60 -0.67 -10.27
N ARG A 230 16.56 -1.44 -10.67
CA ARG A 230 16.69 -2.42 -11.78
C ARG A 230 16.96 -1.73 -13.11
N ASP A 231 16.27 -0.64 -13.39
CA ASP A 231 16.47 0.13 -14.62
C ASP A 231 17.81 0.87 -14.61
N SER A 232 18.30 1.34 -13.45
CA SER A 232 19.61 1.96 -13.33
C SER A 232 20.75 0.94 -13.44
N THR A 233 20.56 -0.30 -12.98
CA THR A 233 21.54 -1.39 -13.20
C THR A 233 21.61 -1.84 -14.67
N SER A 234 20.61 -1.46 -15.48
CA SER A 234 20.54 -1.72 -16.92
C SER A 234 21.01 -0.52 -17.76
N ASN A 235 21.17 0.66 -17.15
CA ASN A 235 21.47 1.94 -17.78
C ASN A 235 22.64 2.66 -17.08
N ASP A 236 23.77 1.98 -16.90
CA ASP A 236 25.03 2.62 -16.48
C ASP A 236 25.59 3.64 -17.51
N ASP A 237 24.84 3.94 -18.58
CA ASP A 237 25.20 4.89 -19.65
C ASP A 237 24.39 6.21 -19.67
N ALA A 238 23.52 6.49 -18.69
CA ALA A 238 22.61 7.66 -18.74
C ALA A 238 22.97 8.89 -17.87
N GLU A 239 24.16 8.98 -17.27
CA GLU A 239 24.61 10.20 -16.57
C GLU A 239 25.11 11.41 -17.42
N PRO A 240 25.36 11.34 -18.75
CA PRO A 240 25.81 12.52 -19.50
C PRO A 240 24.73 13.60 -19.75
N ALA A 241 23.45 13.29 -19.57
CA ALA A 241 22.35 14.12 -20.11
C ALA A 241 22.02 15.39 -19.29
N TRP A 242 22.32 15.40 -17.99
CA TRP A 242 21.96 16.51 -17.08
C TRP A 242 23.17 17.36 -16.62
N SER A 243 24.38 16.92 -16.92
CA SER A 243 25.64 17.57 -16.51
C SER A 243 26.06 18.75 -17.40
N ASN A 244 25.52 18.84 -18.62
CA ASN A 244 25.84 19.87 -19.62
C ASN A 244 24.71 20.91 -19.82
N LEU A 245 23.99 21.26 -18.76
CA LEU A 245 22.95 22.30 -18.83
C LEU A 245 23.55 23.72 -18.84
N PRO A 246 22.93 24.68 -19.56
CA PRO A 246 23.25 26.09 -19.38
C PRO A 246 23.04 26.50 -17.93
N ARG A 247 24.03 27.16 -17.32
CA ARG A 247 23.92 27.67 -15.96
C ARG A 247 22.86 28.78 -15.87
N LEU A 248 22.12 28.79 -14.77
CA LEU A 248 21.24 29.87 -14.39
C LEU A 248 22.08 31.08 -14.00
N THR A 249 21.77 32.24 -14.59
CA THR A 249 22.43 33.50 -14.22
C THR A 249 21.44 34.39 -13.47
N PRO A 250 21.89 35.27 -12.56
CA PRO A 250 20.98 36.17 -11.84
C PRO A 250 20.09 37.06 -12.74
N SER A 251 20.51 37.29 -13.97
CA SER A 251 19.84 38.17 -14.93
C SER A 251 19.00 37.45 -15.98
N ASP A 252 19.27 36.17 -16.25
CA ASP A 252 18.65 35.41 -17.33
C ASP A 252 18.48 33.92 -17.00
N ILE A 253 17.25 33.45 -17.18
CA ILE A 253 16.81 32.05 -17.04
C ILE A 253 16.50 31.41 -18.40
N THR A 254 16.40 32.20 -19.46
CA THR A 254 15.83 31.80 -20.74
C THR A 254 16.57 30.62 -21.37
N SER A 255 17.90 30.62 -21.29
CA SER A 255 18.73 29.55 -21.86
C SER A 255 18.52 28.22 -21.13
N LEU A 256 18.47 28.23 -19.80
CA LEU A 256 18.18 27.04 -19.00
C LEU A 256 16.74 26.54 -19.26
N ALA A 257 15.75 27.44 -19.18
CA ALA A 257 14.34 27.08 -19.39
C ALA A 257 14.12 26.38 -20.76
N ARG A 258 14.66 26.94 -21.85
CA ARG A 258 14.57 26.34 -23.19
C ARG A 258 15.26 24.98 -23.29
N ASP A 259 16.39 24.80 -22.62
CA ASP A 259 17.10 23.52 -22.63
C ASP A 259 16.33 22.45 -21.86
N LEU A 260 15.74 22.81 -20.70
CA LEU A 260 14.87 21.93 -19.92
C LEU A 260 13.60 21.53 -20.70
N GLU A 261 12.93 22.48 -21.36
CA GLU A 261 11.78 22.17 -22.22
C GLU A 261 12.16 21.21 -23.34
N ARG A 262 13.30 21.43 -24.00
CA ARG A 262 13.76 20.58 -25.10
C ARG A 262 14.12 19.17 -24.63
N ARG A 263 14.88 19.03 -23.55
CA ARG A 263 15.36 17.72 -23.06
C ARG A 263 14.21 16.83 -22.59
N THR A 264 13.22 17.44 -21.97
CA THR A 264 12.04 16.73 -21.45
C THR A 264 10.93 16.55 -22.49
N ASP A 265 11.17 16.91 -23.75
CA ASP A 265 10.14 16.94 -24.80
C ASP A 265 8.86 17.69 -24.37
N ARG A 266 9.05 18.85 -23.74
CA ARG A 266 8.01 19.71 -23.16
C ARG A 266 7.24 19.09 -21.98
N ALA A 267 7.80 18.09 -21.28
CA ALA A 267 7.17 17.60 -20.05
C ALA A 267 7.13 18.68 -18.98
N ILE A 268 8.11 19.58 -18.99
CA ILE A 268 8.02 20.90 -18.36
C ILE A 268 7.83 21.98 -19.42
N SER A 269 7.08 23.04 -19.11
CA SER A 269 6.89 24.22 -19.95
C SER A 269 6.96 25.49 -19.10
N PHE A 270 7.55 26.55 -19.62
CA PHE A 270 7.71 27.83 -18.92
C PHE A 270 6.87 28.93 -19.58
N THR A 271 6.07 29.65 -18.80
CA THR A 271 5.33 30.80 -19.34
C THR A 271 6.28 31.97 -19.62
N PRO A 272 5.90 32.91 -20.51
CA PRO A 272 6.69 34.13 -20.74
C PRO A 272 6.85 35.02 -19.48
N ARG A 273 6.07 34.78 -18.41
CA ARG A 273 6.19 35.51 -17.14
C ARG A 273 7.45 35.11 -16.38
N VAL A 274 7.91 33.86 -16.51
CA VAL A 274 9.09 33.33 -15.79
C VAL A 274 10.34 34.19 -16.02
N ALA A 275 10.67 34.50 -17.28
CA ALA A 275 11.86 35.29 -17.59
C ALA A 275 11.79 36.70 -16.94
N ARG A 276 10.61 37.34 -17.01
CA ARG A 276 10.40 38.67 -16.42
C ARG A 276 10.44 38.65 -14.90
N ALA A 277 9.92 37.60 -14.28
CA ALA A 277 9.92 37.42 -12.83
C ALA A 277 11.35 37.21 -12.32
N TRP A 278 12.11 36.32 -12.96
CA TRP A 278 13.47 35.99 -12.58
C TRP A 278 14.39 37.21 -12.61
N THR A 279 14.42 37.94 -13.73
CA THR A 279 15.26 39.15 -13.87
C THR A 279 14.96 40.22 -12.81
N ARG A 280 13.72 40.27 -12.29
CA ARG A 280 13.30 41.26 -11.27
C ARG A 280 13.50 40.77 -9.84
N SER A 281 13.55 39.46 -9.63
CA SER A 281 13.47 38.83 -8.32
C SER A 281 14.64 39.14 -7.39
N ARG A 282 15.86 39.39 -7.91
CA ARG A 282 17.08 39.52 -7.10
C ARG A 282 17.27 38.40 -6.05
N TYR A 283 16.83 37.18 -6.34
CA TYR A 283 16.94 36.06 -5.40
C TYR A 283 18.43 35.70 -5.19
N PRO A 284 18.92 35.64 -3.94
CA PRO A 284 20.35 35.50 -3.68
C PRO A 284 20.91 34.09 -3.94
N HIS A 285 20.08 33.03 -3.85
CA HIS A 285 20.55 31.63 -3.93
C HIS A 285 20.32 31.01 -5.31
N VAL A 286 21.02 31.54 -6.32
CA VAL A 286 20.85 31.12 -7.73
C VAL A 286 21.07 29.62 -7.95
N ASP A 287 22.09 29.04 -7.31
CA ASP A 287 22.39 27.60 -7.46
C ASP A 287 21.29 26.69 -6.89
N ALA A 288 20.65 27.12 -5.79
CA ALA A 288 19.51 26.42 -5.22
C ALA A 288 18.30 26.45 -6.18
N MET A 289 18.06 27.60 -6.82
CA MET A 289 17.02 27.72 -7.84
C MET A 289 17.31 26.86 -9.06
N GLU A 290 18.55 26.87 -9.57
CA GLU A 290 18.97 26.02 -10.68
C GLU A 290 18.70 24.54 -10.35
N SER A 291 19.15 24.08 -9.18
CA SER A 291 18.96 22.70 -8.73
C SER A 291 17.48 22.33 -8.62
N ALA A 292 16.66 23.23 -8.08
CA ALA A 292 15.21 23.00 -7.95
C ALA A 292 14.51 22.91 -9.33
N LEU A 293 14.90 23.75 -10.29
CA LEU A 293 14.34 23.70 -11.65
C LEU A 293 14.73 22.42 -12.39
N VAL A 294 15.96 21.95 -12.22
CA VAL A 294 16.41 20.67 -12.77
C VAL A 294 15.65 19.50 -12.15
N ALA A 295 15.50 19.49 -10.82
CA ALA A 295 14.71 18.48 -10.13
C ALA A 295 13.23 18.50 -10.56
N LEU A 296 12.66 19.70 -10.76
CA LEU A 296 11.29 19.86 -11.24
C LEU A 296 11.12 19.36 -12.68
N ALA A 297 12.11 19.57 -13.54
CA ALA A 297 12.10 19.04 -14.91
C ALA A 297 12.12 17.51 -14.93
N LYS A 298 12.94 16.88 -14.08
CA LYS A 298 12.95 15.42 -13.90
C LYS A 298 11.61 14.91 -13.38
N ALA A 299 11.02 15.60 -12.40
CA ALA A 299 9.68 15.30 -11.92
C ALA A 299 8.65 15.39 -13.05
N ALA A 300 8.78 16.37 -13.94
CA ALA A 300 7.85 16.54 -15.06
C ALA A 300 7.90 15.37 -16.06
N GLU A 301 9.09 14.84 -16.37
CA GLU A 301 9.25 13.64 -17.19
C GLU A 301 8.58 12.43 -16.55
N GLU A 302 8.76 12.26 -15.25
CA GLU A 302 8.14 11.16 -14.51
C GLU A 302 6.62 11.28 -14.44
N TYR A 303 6.12 12.50 -14.16
CA TYR A 303 4.69 12.81 -14.18
C TYR A 303 4.06 12.46 -15.53
N ARG A 304 4.79 12.69 -16.62
CA ARG A 304 4.35 12.27 -17.95
C ARG A 304 4.40 10.76 -18.14
N ALA A 305 5.52 10.12 -17.78
CA ALA A 305 5.71 8.69 -17.92
C ALA A 305 4.67 7.87 -17.13
N SER A 306 4.23 8.39 -15.99
CA SER A 306 3.18 7.78 -15.17
C SER A 306 1.75 8.12 -15.63
N GLY A 307 1.58 8.87 -16.73
CA GLY A 307 0.26 9.27 -17.22
C GLY A 307 -0.49 10.21 -16.26
N ALA A 308 0.22 11.18 -15.69
CA ALA A 308 -0.26 12.14 -14.69
C ALA A 308 -0.63 11.55 -13.31
N GLN A 309 -0.11 10.35 -13.00
CA GLN A 309 -0.33 9.70 -11.70
C GLN A 309 0.86 9.92 -10.77
N THR A 310 0.61 10.51 -9.60
CA THR A 310 1.63 10.76 -8.56
C THR A 310 1.69 9.67 -7.50
N GLY A 311 0.81 8.65 -7.56
CA GLY A 311 0.75 7.56 -6.57
C GLY A 311 0.37 8.00 -5.15
N GLY A 312 -0.08 9.24 -4.96
CA GLY A 312 -0.34 9.82 -3.63
C GLY A 312 -0.58 11.33 -3.69
N PHE A 313 -0.55 12.00 -2.54
CA PHE A 313 -0.63 13.46 -2.50
C PHE A 313 0.59 14.07 -3.22
N PRO A 314 0.39 15.10 -4.07
CA PRO A 314 1.48 15.66 -4.86
C PRO A 314 2.67 16.19 -4.05
N ASP A 315 2.43 16.76 -2.86
CA ASP A 315 3.47 17.28 -1.96
C ASP A 315 4.41 16.17 -1.45
N ASP A 316 3.85 15.02 -1.04
CA ASP A 316 4.61 13.84 -0.64
C ASP A 316 5.43 13.29 -1.81
N TRP A 317 4.83 13.22 -3.01
CA TRP A 317 5.50 12.74 -4.22
C TRP A 317 6.71 13.62 -4.60
N PHE A 318 6.54 14.94 -4.62
CA PHE A 318 7.63 15.88 -4.86
C PHE A 318 8.74 15.79 -3.80
N LYS A 319 8.36 15.68 -2.52
CA LYS A 319 9.32 15.66 -1.42
C LYS A 319 10.14 14.37 -1.39
N THR A 320 9.48 13.22 -1.55
CA THR A 320 10.11 11.91 -1.38
C THR A 320 10.94 11.48 -2.59
N LEU A 321 10.45 11.71 -3.81
CA LEU A 321 11.11 11.24 -5.03
C LEU A 321 12.07 12.26 -5.64
N HIS A 322 11.77 13.55 -5.49
CA HIS A 322 12.53 14.63 -6.14
C HIS A 322 13.25 15.56 -5.14
N ASN A 323 13.13 15.29 -3.82
CA ASN A 323 13.66 16.14 -2.76
C ASN A 323 13.20 17.61 -2.89
N LEU A 324 11.96 17.80 -3.34
CA LEU A 324 11.35 19.10 -3.58
C LEU A 324 10.29 19.39 -2.51
N ASN A 325 10.49 20.44 -1.72
CA ASN A 325 9.49 20.88 -0.74
C ASN A 325 8.37 21.65 -1.46
N MET A 326 7.30 20.95 -1.82
CA MET A 326 6.13 21.53 -2.48
C MET A 326 5.02 21.81 -1.47
N ALA A 327 4.29 22.91 -1.66
CA ALA A 327 3.05 23.19 -0.97
C ALA A 327 1.90 23.35 -1.98
N GLY A 328 0.80 22.63 -1.77
CA GLY A 328 -0.33 22.61 -2.69
C GLY A 328 -1.26 23.82 -2.61
N THR A 329 -1.14 24.64 -1.55
CA THR A 329 -1.96 25.85 -1.36
C THR A 329 -1.13 27.04 -0.91
N ASP A 330 -1.51 28.22 -1.38
CA ASP A 330 -0.94 29.50 -0.94
C ASP A 330 -2.07 30.49 -0.62
N LYS A 331 -2.43 30.60 0.66
CA LYS A 331 -3.52 31.48 1.12
C LYS A 331 -3.32 32.94 0.74
N GLY A 332 -2.07 33.40 0.65
CA GLY A 332 -1.79 34.81 0.33
C GLY A 332 -2.05 35.14 -1.15
N LEU A 333 -1.84 34.19 -2.07
CA LEU A 333 -2.18 34.39 -3.48
C LEU A 333 -3.69 34.60 -3.70
N ARG A 334 -4.53 33.85 -2.99
CA ARG A 334 -5.99 34.02 -3.06
C ARG A 334 -6.42 35.39 -2.55
N GLN A 335 -5.78 35.89 -1.50
CA GLN A 335 -6.09 37.21 -0.94
C GLN A 335 -5.70 38.35 -1.88
N THR A 336 -4.66 38.17 -2.69
CA THR A 336 -4.19 39.18 -3.66
C THR A 336 -4.76 39.00 -5.06
N GLY A 337 -5.53 37.95 -5.32
CA GLY A 337 -6.09 37.63 -6.65
C GLY A 337 -5.03 37.17 -7.68
N GLU A 338 -3.86 36.72 -7.20
CA GLU A 338 -2.75 36.21 -8.03
C GLU A 338 -2.69 34.67 -8.01
N ASP A 339 -3.79 34.01 -7.64
CA ASP A 339 -3.91 32.55 -7.52
C ASP A 339 -4.11 31.83 -8.85
N THR A 340 -4.24 32.55 -9.97
CA THR A 340 -4.46 31.94 -11.29
C THR A 340 -3.64 32.60 -12.40
N PHE A 341 -3.43 31.86 -13.49
CA PHE A 341 -2.77 32.34 -14.70
C PHE A 341 -3.36 31.69 -15.95
N THR A 342 -3.05 32.25 -17.12
CA THR A 342 -3.52 31.72 -18.41
C THR A 342 -2.33 31.32 -19.26
N PHE A 343 -2.39 30.10 -19.81
CA PHE A 343 -1.39 29.54 -20.71
C PHE A 343 -2.09 28.71 -21.78
N GLU A 344 -1.76 28.91 -23.05
CA GLU A 344 -2.38 28.22 -24.19
C GLU A 344 -3.93 28.20 -24.10
N ASP A 345 -4.52 29.39 -23.85
CA ASP A 345 -5.97 29.63 -23.70
C ASP A 345 -6.68 28.89 -22.55
N THR A 346 -5.92 28.20 -21.69
CA THR A 346 -6.43 27.51 -20.50
C THR A 346 -6.05 28.26 -19.23
N LYS A 347 -7.00 28.35 -18.29
CA LYS A 347 -6.79 28.96 -16.98
C LYS A 347 -6.31 27.90 -15.98
N TYR A 348 -5.15 28.14 -15.37
CA TYR A 348 -4.53 27.25 -14.40
C TYR A 348 -4.44 27.90 -13.02
N SER A 349 -4.36 27.06 -11.98
CA SER A 349 -4.07 27.49 -10.61
C SER A 349 -2.57 27.71 -10.44
N ARG A 350 -2.21 28.81 -9.77
CA ARG A 350 -0.85 29.17 -9.34
C ARG A 350 -0.58 28.71 -7.91
N GLU A 351 -1.49 28.01 -7.26
CA GLU A 351 -1.33 27.64 -5.85
C GLU A 351 -0.21 26.64 -5.56
N PRO A 352 0.02 25.60 -6.41
CA PRO A 352 1.16 24.71 -6.21
C PRO A 352 2.47 25.47 -6.36
N HIS A 353 3.34 25.34 -5.35
CA HIS A 353 4.64 25.99 -5.41
C HIS A 353 5.73 25.24 -4.66
N LEU A 354 6.94 25.36 -5.17
CA LEU A 354 8.15 24.94 -4.47
C LEU A 354 8.56 26.01 -3.47
N LYS A 355 9.04 25.54 -2.33
CA LYS A 355 9.59 26.36 -1.25
C LYS A 355 11.09 26.12 -1.13
N LEU A 356 11.87 27.12 -1.52
CA LEU A 356 13.31 27.10 -1.34
C LEU A 356 13.63 27.90 -0.07
N ASP A 357 14.45 27.31 0.81
CA ASP A 357 14.97 27.95 2.02
C ASP A 357 13.87 28.47 2.98
N ASP A 358 12.89 27.65 3.37
CA ASP A 358 11.72 28.11 4.17
C ASP A 358 12.06 28.61 5.60
N VAL A 359 13.33 28.58 6.02
CA VAL A 359 13.83 29.02 7.34
C VAL A 359 14.52 30.40 7.28
N VAL A 360 14.58 31.05 6.11
CA VAL A 360 15.16 32.41 5.98
C VAL A 360 14.08 33.50 5.94
N SER A 361 14.49 34.77 6.04
CA SER A 361 13.54 35.89 6.07
C SER A 361 12.76 35.99 4.74
N PRO A 362 11.53 36.55 4.73
CA PRO A 362 10.65 36.53 3.55
C PRO A 362 11.23 37.10 2.25
N ASN A 363 12.23 37.97 2.35
CA ASN A 363 13.01 38.57 1.25
C ASN A 363 14.09 37.63 0.67
N GLU A 364 14.28 36.46 1.24
CA GLU A 364 15.25 35.44 0.84
C GLU A 364 14.58 34.10 0.54
N VAL A 365 13.25 34.01 0.66
CA VAL A 365 12.50 32.78 0.40
C VAL A 365 12.21 32.64 -1.09
N GLY A 366 12.86 31.66 -1.72
CA GLY A 366 12.63 31.32 -3.12
C GLY A 366 11.32 30.55 -3.31
N ARG A 367 10.62 30.87 -4.41
CA ARG A 367 9.36 30.26 -4.83
C ARG A 367 9.39 29.96 -6.33
N VAL A 368 8.94 28.76 -6.67
CA VAL A 368 8.61 28.37 -8.04
C VAL A 368 7.13 28.06 -8.06
N TYR A 369 6.31 28.89 -8.72
CA TYR A 369 4.87 28.64 -8.85
C TYR A 369 4.58 27.94 -10.16
N PHE A 370 3.77 26.88 -10.11
CA PHE A 370 3.50 26.04 -11.27
C PHE A 370 2.11 25.39 -11.20
N ALA A 371 1.68 24.79 -12.31
CA ALA A 371 0.48 23.98 -12.41
C ALA A 371 0.81 22.57 -12.93
N LEU A 372 0.04 21.58 -12.47
CA LEU A 372 0.03 20.23 -13.04
C LEU A 372 -1.05 20.16 -14.12
N ASP A 373 -0.67 19.91 -15.37
CA ASP A 373 -1.56 19.80 -16.51
C ASP A 373 -1.70 18.32 -16.88
N SER A 374 -2.72 17.68 -16.32
CA SER A 374 -3.01 16.26 -16.57
C SER A 374 -3.57 16.00 -17.97
N ALA A 375 -4.10 17.01 -18.65
CA ALA A 375 -4.64 16.84 -20.01
C ALA A 375 -3.51 16.72 -21.05
N GLN A 376 -2.42 17.46 -20.86
CA GLN A 376 -1.23 17.43 -21.73
C GLN A 376 -0.02 16.72 -21.10
N LEU A 377 -0.21 16.07 -19.95
CA LEU A 377 0.81 15.31 -19.22
C LEU A 377 2.11 16.12 -19.02
N ARG A 378 1.97 17.32 -18.44
CA ARG A 378 3.09 18.25 -18.25
C ARG A 378 2.96 19.11 -17.00
N ILE A 379 4.08 19.73 -16.61
CA ILE A 379 4.16 20.75 -15.56
C ILE A 379 4.38 22.11 -16.20
N ILE A 380 3.57 23.11 -15.82
CA ILE A 380 3.65 24.48 -16.37
C ILE A 380 4.15 25.44 -15.30
N VAL A 381 5.35 25.97 -15.45
CA VAL A 381 5.96 26.93 -14.53
C VAL A 381 5.61 28.36 -14.94
N ASP A 382 5.00 29.13 -14.03
CA ASP A 382 4.56 30.51 -14.29
C ASP A 382 5.43 31.57 -13.61
N HIS A 383 6.10 31.23 -12.50
CA HIS A 383 6.95 32.17 -11.79
C HIS A 383 8.14 31.47 -11.16
N VAL A 384 9.30 32.14 -11.22
CA VAL A 384 10.55 31.71 -10.60
C VAL A 384 11.19 32.94 -9.95
N GLY A 385 11.48 32.87 -8.66
CA GLY A 385 12.13 33.95 -7.93
C GLY A 385 11.64 34.05 -6.49
N LEU A 386 11.65 35.26 -5.93
CA LEU A 386 11.08 35.57 -4.64
C LEU A 386 9.57 35.47 -4.69
N LYS A 387 8.97 35.33 -3.50
CA LYS A 387 7.54 35.26 -3.29
C LYS A 387 6.78 36.42 -3.97
N LEU A 388 5.59 36.14 -4.53
CA LEU A 388 4.82 37.11 -5.33
C LEU A 388 4.16 38.25 -4.53
N TYR A 389 4.13 38.16 -3.21
CA TYR A 389 3.44 39.10 -2.32
C TYR A 389 4.18 39.22 -0.99
N GLY A 390 3.98 40.35 -0.31
CA GLY A 390 4.62 40.61 0.99
C GLY A 390 6.12 40.88 0.92
N LEU A 391 6.63 41.28 -0.26
CA LEU A 391 7.98 41.80 -0.48
C LEU A 391 8.04 43.31 -0.24
#